data_AF-A0A432TCD0-F1
#
_entry.id   AF-A0A432TCD0-F1
#
_cell.length_a   1.000
_cell.length_b   1.000
_cell.length_c   1.000
_cell.angle_alpha   90.00
_cell.angle_beta   90.00
_cell.angle_gamma   90.00
#
_symmetry.space_group_name_H-M   'P 1'
#
loop_
_entity.id
_entity.type
_entity.pdbx_description
1 polymer ?
#
loop_
_entity_poly.entity_id
_entity_poly.type
_entity_poly.pdbx_seq_one_letter_code
_entity_poly.pdbx_strand_id
1 'polypeptide(L)' 'MQLKIISLIGILLFIPILSVANETQLKVQTYESMDIKRLIEEAKEASPEERTKIESLIRKQIAKAHRETDAKG' A
#
# COMPACT_ATOMS: atom_id res chain seq x y z
N MET A 1 35.80 -14.98 20.15
CA MET A 1 35.44 -13.59 19.80
C MET A 1 34.73 -13.44 18.44
N GLN A 2 34.75 -14.45 17.55
CA GLN A 2 34.18 -14.42 16.19
C GLN A 2 32.64 -14.55 16.14
N LEU A 3 32.02 -15.25 17.11
CA LEU A 3 30.59 -15.57 17.10
C LEU A 3 29.67 -14.33 17.24
N LYS A 4 30.13 -13.29 17.93
CA LYS A 4 29.37 -12.05 18.14
C LYS A 4 29.24 -11.20 16.87
N ILE A 5 30.23 -11.28 15.97
CA ILE A 5 30.27 -10.49 14.73
C ILE A 5 29.26 -11.02 13.71
N ILE A 6 29.16 -12.35 13.58
CA ILE A 6 28.19 -13.00 12.68
C ILE A 6 26.75 -12.71 13.10
N SER A 7 26.48 -12.68 14.41
CA SER A 7 25.16 -12.33 14.95
C SER A 7 24.77 -10.86 14.67
N LEU A 8 25.74 -9.94 14.63
CA LEU A 8 25.49 -8.52 14.41
C LEU A 8 25.20 -8.22 12.94
N ILE A 9 25.86 -8.92 12.01
CA ILE A 9 25.63 -8.81 10.57
C ILE A 9 24.23 -9.33 10.20
N GLY A 10 23.78 -10.42 10.84
CA GLY A 10 22.43 -10.97 10.62
C GLY A 10 21.32 -9.98 10.98
N ILE A 11 21.48 -9.18 12.03
CA ILE A 11 20.50 -8.17 12.44
C ILE A 11 20.52 -6.98 11.49
N LEU A 12 21.70 -6.56 11.02
CA LEU A 12 21.85 -5.40 10.13
C LEU A 12 21.18 -5.60 8.76
N LEU A 13 21.14 -6.84 8.27
CA LEU A 13 20.49 -7.20 7.01
C LEU A 13 18.96 -7.20 7.07
N PHE A 14 18.35 -7.20 8.26
CA PHE A 14 16.89 -7.14 8.45
C PHE A 14 16.34 -5.72 8.62
N ILE A 15 17.18 -4.74 8.92
CA ILE A 15 16.79 -3.34 9.11
C ILE A 15 16.17 -2.70 7.84
N PRO A 16 16.64 -2.95 6.59
CA PRO A 16 16.07 -2.25 5.43
C PRO A 16 14.61 -2.64 5.12
N ILE A 17 14.14 -3.79 5.60
CA ILE A 17 12.78 -4.28 5.34
C ILE A 17 11.73 -3.44 6.09
N LEU A 18 12.05 -2.95 7.30
CA LEU A 18 11.12 -2.11 8.06
C LEU A 18 10.94 -0.71 7.45
N SER A 19 11.96 -0.16 6.79
CA SER A 19 11.87 1.18 6.19
C SER A 19 10.91 1.20 4.99
N VAL A 20 10.95 0.17 4.15
CA VAL A 20 10.07 0.03 2.97
C VAL A 20 8.59 -0.11 3.38
N ALA A 21 8.32 -0.83 4.46
CA ALA A 21 6.95 -1.05 4.95
C ALA A 21 6.26 0.25 5.40
N ASN A 22 7.02 1.17 6.00
CA ASN A 22 6.48 2.44 6.48
C ASN A 22 6.15 3.40 5.32
N GLU A 23 7.01 3.45 4.30
CA GLU A 23 6.77 4.26 3.09
C GLU A 23 5.57 3.76 2.30
N THR A 24 5.42 2.43 2.16
CA THR A 24 4.26 1.84 1.49
C THR A 24 2.96 2.04 2.26
N GLN A 25 2.98 2.00 3.60
CA GLN A 25 1.78 2.29 4.40
C GLN A 25 1.29 3.74 4.23
N LEU A 26 2.21 4.71 4.24
CA LEU A 26 1.85 6.13 4.07
C LEU A 26 1.22 6.40 2.69
N LYS A 27 1.78 5.77 1.66
CA LYS A 27 1.29 5.90 0.28
C LYS A 27 -0.09 5.26 0.11
N VAL A 28 -0.34 4.09 0.72
CA VAL A 28 -1.66 3.44 0.70
C VAL A 28 -2.72 4.26 1.44
N GLN A 29 -2.40 4.83 2.60
CA GLN A 29 -3.33 5.69 3.33
C GLN A 29 -3.71 6.95 2.53
N THR A 30 -2.75 7.49 1.77
CA THR A 30 -3.01 8.62 0.88
C THR A 30 -4.00 8.22 -0.22
N TYR A 31 -3.83 7.05 -0.85
CA TYR A 31 -4.75 6.53 -1.85
C TYR A 31 -6.16 6.24 -1.31
N GLU A 32 -6.30 5.72 -0.09
CA GLU A 32 -7.62 5.47 0.51
C GLU A 32 -8.45 6.74 0.69
N SER A 33 -7.81 7.90 0.83
CA SER A 33 -8.47 9.20 0.94
C SER A 33 -8.79 9.87 -0.39
N MET A 34 -8.29 9.34 -1.51
CA MET A 34 -8.50 9.94 -2.84
C MET A 34 -9.80 9.48 -3.50
N ASP A 35 -10.39 10.38 -4.28
CA ASP A 35 -11.49 10.05 -5.18
C ASP A 35 -11.07 9.07 -6.27
N ILE A 36 -12.03 8.26 -6.74
CA ILE A 36 -11.83 7.29 -7.83
C ILE A 36 -11.18 7.94 -9.07
N LYS A 37 -11.56 9.17 -9.43
CA LYS A 37 -10.96 9.89 -10.57
C LYS A 37 -9.45 10.12 -10.39
N ARG A 38 -9.04 10.50 -9.17
CA ARG A 38 -7.64 10.78 -8.86
C ARG A 38 -6.83 9.49 -8.76
N LEU A 39 -7.45 8.41 -8.24
CA LEU A 39 -6.86 7.07 -8.27
C LEU A 39 -6.60 6.57 -9.70
N ILE A 40 -7.51 6.85 -10.65
CA ILE A 40 -7.30 6.48 -12.06
C ILE A 40 -6.10 7.22 -12.67
N GLU A 41 -5.92 8.50 -12.37
CA GLU A 41 -4.76 9.26 -12.85
C GLU A 41 -3.46 8.72 -12.23
N GLU A 42 -3.45 8.43 -10.93
CA GLU A 42 -2.27 7.85 -10.27
C GLU A 42 -1.92 6.46 -10.79
N ALA A 43 -2.91 5.64 -11.13
CA ALA A 43 -2.68 4.32 -11.72
C ALA A 43 -1.94 4.36 -13.08
N LYS A 44 -1.97 5.50 -13.79
CA LYS A 44 -1.28 5.67 -15.08
C LYS A 44 0.22 5.90 -14.91
N GLU A 45 0.62 6.58 -13.85
CA GLU A 45 2.02 6.94 -13.57
C GLU A 45 2.67 5.98 -12.55
N ALA A 46 1.86 5.22 -11.82
CA ALA A 46 2.32 4.27 -10.81
C ALA A 46 3.01 3.03 -11.39
N SER A 47 3.88 2.44 -10.56
CA SER A 47 4.49 1.14 -10.85
C SER A 47 3.43 0.02 -10.93
N PRO A 48 3.72 -1.13 -11.57
CA PRO A 48 2.75 -2.23 -11.69
C PRO A 48 2.19 -2.75 -10.35
N GLU A 49 3.02 -2.78 -9.30
CA GLU A 49 2.60 -3.18 -7.95
C GLU A 49 1.60 -2.18 -7.36
N GLU A 50 1.91 -0.89 -7.48
CA GLU A 50 1.07 0.19 -6.96
C GLU A 50 -0.24 0.30 -7.73
N ARG A 51 -0.18 0.15 -9.05
CA ARG A 51 -1.36 0.08 -9.90
C ARG A 51 -2.31 -1.04 -9.45
N THR A 52 -1.78 -2.22 -9.12
CA THR A 52 -2.59 -3.34 -8.60
C THR A 52 -3.30 -2.96 -7.29
N LYS A 53 -2.60 -2.25 -6.39
CA LYS A 53 -3.19 -1.75 -5.14
C LYS A 53 -4.26 -0.69 -5.40
N ILE A 54 -3.99 0.26 -6.29
CA ILE A 54 -4.92 1.33 -6.68
C ILE A 54 -6.20 0.74 -7.32
N GLU A 55 -6.06 -0.21 -8.24
CA GLU A 55 -7.20 -0.90 -8.86
C GLU A 55 -8.06 -1.64 -7.81
N SER A 56 -7.43 -2.27 -6.81
CA SER A 56 -8.13 -2.91 -5.70
C SER A 56 -8.91 -1.90 -4.85
N LEU A 57 -8.32 -0.73 -4.58
CA LEU A 57 -8.99 0.36 -3.86
C LEU A 57 -10.19 0.92 -4.63
N ILE A 58 -10.06 1.12 -5.95
CA ILE A 58 -11.18 1.55 -6.80
C ILE A 58 -12.34 0.56 -6.72
N ARG A 59 -12.06 -0.75 -6.84
CA ARG A 59 -13.09 -1.80 -6.71
C ARG A 59 -13.77 -1.77 -5.35
N LYS A 60 -13.00 -1.59 -4.27
CA LYS A 60 -13.52 -1.50 -2.90
C LYS A 60 -14.43 -0.28 -2.70
N GLN A 61 -14.05 0.89 -3.24
CA GLN A 61 -14.89 2.09 -3.17
C GLN A 61 -16.20 1.93 -3.96
N ILE A 62 -16.14 1.36 -5.16
CA ILE A 62 -17.34 1.07 -5.96
C ILE A 62 -18.27 0.10 -5.22
N ALA A 63 -17.72 -1.01 -4.69
CA ALA A 63 -18.49 -1.98 -3.92
C ALA A 63 -19.12 -1.36 -2.65
N LYS A 64 -18.41 -0.45 -1.98
CA LYS A 64 -18.93 0.30 -0.83
C LYS A 64 -20.10 1.20 -1.24
N ALA A 65 -19.96 1.96 -2.33
CA ALA A 65 -21.02 2.81 -2.85
C ALA A 65 -22.28 2.00 -3.22
N HIS A 66 -22.12 0.81 -3.83
CA HIS A 66 -23.24 -0.09 -4.11
C HIS A 66 -23.93 -0.56 -2.83
N ARG A 67 -23.17 -1.00 -1.81
CA ARG A 67 -23.75 -1.42 -0.52
C ARG A 67 -24.49 -0.30 0.19
N GLU A 68 -23.97 0.92 0.16
CA GLU A 68 -24.63 2.08 0.76
C GLU A 68 -25.89 2.52 0.00
N THR A 69 -25.92 2.28 -1.30
CA THR A 69 -27.10 2.53 -2.14
C THR A 69 -28.18 1.49 -1.87
N ASP A 70 -27.82 0.20 -1.81
CA ASP A 70 -28.75 -0.89 -1.48
C ASP A 70 -29.26 -0.82 -0.03
N ALA A 71 -28.45 -0.35 0.92
CA ALA A 71 -28.87 -0.20 2.32
C ALA A 71 -29.80 1.01 2.56
N LYS A 72 -29.97 1.89 1.58
CA LYS A 72 -30.87 3.06 1.64
C LYS A 72 -32.10 2.91 0.73
N GLY A 73 -32.23 1.79 0.02
CA GLY A 73 -33.38 1.44 -0.83
C GLY A 73 -34.49 0.75 -0.05
#